data_AF-A0A7S0F8Y8-F1
#
_entry.id   AF-A0A7S0F8Y8-F1
#
_cell.length_a   1.000
_cell.length_b   1.000
_cell.length_c   1.000
_cell.angle_alpha   90.00
_cell.angle_beta   90.00
_cell.angle_gamma   90.00
#
_symmetry.space_group_name_H-M   'P 1'
#
loop_
_entity.id
_entity.type
_entity.pdbx_description
1 polymer ?
#
loop_
_entity_poly.entity_id
_entity_poly.type
_entity_poly.pdbx_seq_one_letter_code
_entity_poly.pdbx_strand_id
1 'polypeptide(L)'
;KGLPHCQAFPAGCSQSFSLCRPMATRMHDFEPIPLSSMHVQRMAMQIGALPPHWVQRERSSESQGQYFSDLSAPLSWLPRSESMEVTNDPRFLQKSVISKRLTAFQTISVVAVLMVNLSVKQMFLLQKDIHIRTFVGIVQYTGFLLMTIVLLMDLFTVIVVVQQFFMTYRLLTAGPTGFEVAKSFYLNPNIVTLRHMAVRAFLLSLPMFVASTGCMVFVVFDRAGAYMLAVPAFVILGIGTAGFIFVNVKHSSIFRERYIFAKTSEQPLLSHIEPAPRNVSQGSFMGLDV
;
A
#
# COMPACT_ATOMS: atom_id res chain seq x y z
N LYS A 1 61.61 -3.91 40.68
CA LYS A 1 61.66 -2.83 39.66
C LYS A 1 61.43 -3.48 38.30
N GLY A 2 60.16 -3.64 37.92
CA GLY A 2 59.75 -4.22 36.64
C GLY A 2 58.61 -3.36 36.11
N LEU A 3 58.81 -2.80 34.92
CA LEU A 3 57.83 -1.98 34.22
C LEU A 3 56.77 -2.87 33.56
N PRO A 4 55.49 -2.47 33.56
CA PRO A 4 54.44 -3.26 32.95
C PRO A 4 54.43 -3.13 31.41
N HIS A 5 54.20 -4.27 30.77
CA HIS A 5 53.91 -4.42 29.35
C HIS A 5 52.67 -3.61 28.95
N CYS A 6 52.86 -2.61 28.07
CA CYS A 6 51.76 -2.05 27.27
C CYS A 6 51.27 -3.12 26.28
N GLN A 7 50.07 -3.67 26.52
CA GLN A 7 49.35 -4.44 25.51
C GLN A 7 48.72 -3.48 24.51
N ALA A 8 49.12 -3.64 23.24
CA ALA A 8 48.54 -2.96 22.11
C ALA A 8 47.08 -3.42 21.93
N PHE A 9 46.14 -2.47 22.09
CA PHE A 9 44.77 -2.62 21.60
C PHE A 9 44.80 -2.66 20.06
N PRO A 10 44.15 -3.63 19.39
CA PRO A 10 43.94 -3.53 17.96
C PRO A 10 43.03 -2.33 17.68
N ALA A 11 43.57 -1.40 16.89
CA ALA A 11 42.90 -0.21 16.41
C ALA A 11 41.49 -0.56 15.92
N GLY A 12 40.52 0.05 16.58
CA GLY A 12 39.13 0.03 16.16
C GLY A 12 39.04 0.42 14.69
N CYS A 13 38.30 -0.40 13.94
CA CYS A 13 37.80 -0.06 12.64
C CYS A 13 36.94 1.19 12.81
N SER A 14 37.57 2.35 12.66
CA SER A 14 36.90 3.63 12.42
C SER A 14 36.25 3.49 11.04
N GLN A 15 35.09 2.85 11.00
CA GLN A 15 34.15 3.13 9.94
C GLN A 15 33.69 4.56 10.17
N SER A 16 34.46 5.48 9.60
CA SER A 16 34.03 6.81 9.27
C SER A 16 32.57 6.73 8.85
N PHE A 17 31.72 7.35 9.66
CA PHE A 17 30.48 7.97 9.21
C PHE A 17 30.89 9.01 8.14
N SER A 18 31.25 8.52 6.96
CA SER A 18 31.29 9.32 5.76
C SER A 18 29.85 9.72 5.53
N LEU A 19 29.59 10.98 5.85
CA LEU A 19 28.54 11.82 5.32
C LEU A 19 27.58 11.03 4.43
N CYS A 20 26.41 10.77 4.99
CA CYS A 20 25.18 10.77 4.21
C CYS A 20 25.21 12.08 3.40
N ARG A 21 25.72 12.04 2.17
CA ARG A 21 25.48 13.10 1.20
C ARG A 21 23.96 13.26 1.20
N PRO A 22 23.42 14.46 1.39
CA PRO A 22 22.02 14.66 1.14
C PRO A 22 21.82 14.28 -0.33
N MET A 23 21.16 13.15 -0.57
CA MET A 23 20.52 12.90 -1.85
C MET A 23 19.33 13.86 -1.88
N ALA A 24 19.65 15.15 -2.04
CA ALA A 24 18.75 16.15 -2.55
C ALA A 24 18.50 15.74 -4.00
N THR A 25 17.65 14.73 -4.17
CA THR A 25 16.89 14.54 -5.38
C THR A 25 16.08 15.81 -5.55
N ARG A 26 16.66 16.70 -6.36
CA ARG A 26 15.96 17.66 -7.19
C ARG A 26 14.73 16.94 -7.77
N MET A 27 13.60 17.07 -7.08
CA MET A 27 12.30 16.52 -7.45
C MET A 27 11.46 17.59 -8.17
N HIS A 28 12.16 18.43 -8.93
CA HIS A 28 11.61 19.21 -10.02
C HIS A 28 12.35 18.67 -11.25
N ASP A 29 11.60 18.28 -12.28
CA ASP A 29 12.06 17.65 -13.51
C ASP A 29 12.13 16.12 -13.45
N PHE A 30 11.00 15.50 -13.11
CA PHE A 30 10.62 14.27 -13.82
C PHE A 30 10.26 14.71 -15.25
N GLU A 31 11.29 14.90 -16.09
CA GLU A 31 11.07 14.89 -17.53
C GLU A 31 10.39 13.55 -17.85
N PRO A 32 9.24 13.55 -18.55
CA PRO A 32 8.67 12.31 -19.03
C PRO A 32 9.75 11.64 -19.90
N ILE A 33 10.18 10.45 -19.50
CA ILE A 33 10.97 9.58 -20.39
C ILE A 33 10.21 9.58 -21.71
N PRO A 34 10.81 10.02 -22.84
CA PRO A 34 10.21 9.82 -24.15
C PRO A 34 10.26 8.31 -24.40
N LEU A 35 9.29 7.60 -23.84
CA LEU A 35 8.91 6.27 -24.27
C LEU A 35 8.60 6.44 -25.74
N SER A 36 9.55 6.02 -26.58
CA SER A 36 9.42 6.02 -28.02
C SER A 36 8.10 5.30 -28.34
N SER A 37 7.10 6.09 -28.69
CA SER A 37 5.70 5.70 -28.75
C SER A 37 5.42 4.67 -29.84
N MET A 38 6.41 4.31 -30.66
CA MET A 38 6.21 3.43 -31.80
C MET A 38 6.21 1.93 -31.48
N HIS A 39 6.77 1.46 -30.37
CA HIS A 39 6.77 0.01 -30.06
C HIS A 39 5.58 -0.43 -29.20
N VAL A 40 5.13 0.38 -28.25
CA VAL A 40 3.95 0.05 -27.43
C VAL A 40 2.65 0.20 -28.23
N GLN A 41 2.62 1.12 -29.20
CA GLN A 41 1.45 1.34 -30.04
C GLN A 41 1.23 0.22 -31.08
N ARG A 42 2.28 -0.52 -31.48
CA ARG A 42 2.12 -1.72 -32.33
C ARG A 42 1.54 -2.93 -31.59
N MET A 43 1.76 -3.07 -30.28
CA MET A 43 1.16 -4.17 -29.51
C MET A 43 -0.31 -3.92 -29.13
N ALA A 44 -0.73 -2.66 -28.99
CA ALA A 44 -2.14 -2.33 -28.73
C ALA A 44 -3.03 -2.45 -29.99
N MET A 45 -2.47 -2.23 -31.18
CA MET A 45 -3.24 -2.20 -32.43
C MET A 45 -3.54 -3.60 -33.02
N GLN A 46 -2.93 -4.67 -32.50
CA GLN A 46 -3.23 -6.05 -32.90
C GLN A 46 -4.35 -6.72 -32.09
N ILE A 47 -4.98 -6.01 -31.13
CA ILE A 47 -6.13 -6.49 -30.34
C ILE A 47 -7.47 -6.05 -30.98
N GLY A 48 -7.43 -5.47 -32.17
CA GLY A 48 -8.61 -5.00 -32.92
C GLY A 48 -9.40 -6.08 -33.67
N ALA A 49 -9.58 -7.28 -33.10
CA ALA A 49 -10.49 -8.31 -33.64
C ALA A 49 -10.80 -9.38 -32.58
N LEU A 50 -11.18 -8.98 -31.35
CA LEU A 50 -11.74 -9.95 -30.40
C LEU A 50 -13.20 -10.25 -30.80
N PRO A 51 -13.55 -11.51 -31.09
CA PRO A 51 -14.89 -11.89 -31.52
C PRO A 51 -15.94 -11.62 -30.42
N PRO A 52 -17.21 -11.29 -30.77
CA PRO A 52 -18.24 -10.83 -29.84
C PRO A 52 -18.63 -11.84 -28.73
N HIS A 53 -18.15 -13.08 -28.78
CA HIS A 53 -18.44 -14.08 -27.74
C HIS A 53 -17.64 -13.90 -26.44
N TRP A 54 -16.55 -13.11 -26.42
CA TRP A 54 -15.76 -12.89 -25.21
C TRP A 54 -16.48 -12.02 -24.16
N VAL A 55 -17.46 -11.22 -24.58
CA VAL A 55 -18.34 -10.46 -23.65
C VAL A 55 -19.26 -11.40 -22.85
N GLN A 56 -19.57 -12.59 -23.37
CA GLN A 56 -20.48 -13.52 -22.70
C GLN A 56 -19.78 -14.38 -21.61
N ARG A 57 -18.44 -14.46 -21.62
CA ARG A 57 -17.66 -15.35 -20.73
C ARG A 57 -17.19 -14.68 -19.42
N GLU A 58 -17.52 -13.41 -19.18
CA GLU A 58 -17.27 -12.79 -17.87
C GLU A 58 -18.33 -13.13 -16.81
N ARG A 59 -19.51 -13.65 -17.19
CA ARG A 59 -20.53 -14.14 -16.22
C ARG A 59 -20.08 -15.39 -15.44
N SER A 60 -19.15 -16.18 -15.95
CA SER A 60 -18.66 -17.38 -15.26
C SER A 60 -17.65 -17.09 -14.14
N SER A 61 -17.12 -15.87 -14.05
CA SER A 61 -16.16 -15.44 -13.02
C SER A 61 -16.82 -15.09 -11.67
N GLU A 62 -18.14 -15.00 -11.58
CA GLU A 62 -18.86 -14.75 -10.31
C GLU A 62 -18.62 -15.87 -9.28
N SER A 63 -18.34 -17.09 -9.73
CA SER A 63 -18.11 -18.25 -8.85
C SER A 63 -16.79 -18.16 -8.06
N GLN A 64 -15.82 -17.34 -8.51
CA GLN A 64 -14.54 -17.18 -7.79
C GLN A 64 -14.61 -16.15 -6.65
N GLY A 65 -15.68 -15.33 -6.58
CA GLY A 65 -15.88 -14.34 -5.53
C GLY A 65 -16.37 -14.91 -4.18
N GLN A 66 -16.87 -16.14 -4.16
CA GLN A 66 -17.42 -16.74 -2.94
C GLN A 66 -16.35 -17.04 -1.87
N TYR A 67 -15.17 -17.53 -2.25
CA TYR A 67 -14.12 -17.88 -1.28
C TYR A 67 -13.46 -16.67 -0.60
N PHE A 68 -13.46 -15.50 -1.25
CA PHE A 68 -12.94 -14.28 -0.62
C PHE A 68 -13.91 -13.67 0.39
N SER A 69 -15.20 -14.03 0.28
CA SER A 69 -16.25 -13.55 1.18
C SER A 69 -16.13 -14.17 2.59
N ASP A 70 -15.59 -15.39 2.71
CA ASP A 70 -15.40 -16.03 4.02
C ASP A 70 -14.17 -15.49 4.78
N LEU A 71 -13.11 -15.07 4.07
CA LEU A 71 -12.02 -14.29 4.69
C LEU A 71 -12.48 -12.90 5.14
N SER A 72 -13.66 -12.43 4.73
CA SER A 72 -14.14 -11.08 5.03
C SER A 72 -14.71 -10.93 6.45
N ALA A 73 -14.98 -12.01 7.18
CA ALA A 73 -15.54 -11.94 8.54
C ALA A 73 -14.65 -11.15 9.53
N PRO A 74 -13.33 -11.40 9.67
CA PRO A 74 -12.45 -10.54 10.46
C PRO A 74 -12.17 -9.17 9.81
N LEU A 75 -12.37 -9.05 8.48
CA LEU A 75 -12.31 -7.78 7.77
C LEU A 75 -13.64 -6.99 7.82
N SER A 76 -14.70 -7.49 8.45
CA SER A 76 -15.99 -6.77 8.55
C SER A 76 -15.90 -5.50 9.41
N TRP A 77 -14.87 -5.40 10.27
CA TRP A 77 -14.51 -4.15 10.93
C TRP A 77 -14.18 -3.06 9.91
N LEU A 78 -13.65 -3.41 8.72
CA LEU A 78 -13.40 -2.43 7.68
C LEU A 78 -14.70 -1.72 7.34
N PRO A 79 -14.79 -0.39 7.56
CA PRO A 79 -15.83 0.36 6.90
C PRO A 79 -15.61 0.14 5.40
N ARG A 80 -16.56 -0.56 4.80
CA ARG A 80 -16.68 -0.75 3.36
C ARG A 80 -16.83 0.67 2.79
N SER A 81 -15.71 1.29 2.46
CA SER A 81 -15.69 2.65 1.91
C SER A 81 -16.14 2.57 0.46
N GLU A 82 -17.44 2.32 0.26
CA GLU A 82 -18.07 2.23 -1.06
C GLU A 82 -18.20 3.58 -1.77
N SER A 83 -17.80 4.69 -1.16
CA SER A 83 -17.70 5.98 -1.84
C SER A 83 -16.37 6.06 -2.57
N MET A 84 -16.30 5.26 -3.63
CA MET A 84 -15.52 5.63 -4.78
C MET A 84 -16.50 6.10 -5.84
N GLU A 85 -17.15 7.23 -5.60
CA GLU A 85 -17.84 7.88 -6.69
C GLU A 85 -16.78 8.41 -7.67
N VAL A 86 -16.66 7.72 -8.80
CA VAL A 86 -15.83 8.11 -9.94
C VAL A 86 -16.75 8.75 -10.97
N THR A 87 -17.54 9.71 -10.54
CA THR A 87 -18.32 10.56 -11.44
C THR A 87 -17.48 11.80 -11.68
N ASN A 88 -16.86 11.89 -12.86
CA ASN A 88 -16.20 13.13 -13.24
C ASN A 88 -17.30 14.15 -13.55
N ASP A 89 -17.25 15.31 -12.91
CA ASP A 89 -18.02 16.46 -13.37
C ASP A 89 -17.60 16.76 -14.83
N PRO A 90 -18.54 16.81 -15.79
CA PRO A 90 -18.23 17.10 -17.20
C PRO A 90 -17.52 18.44 -17.40
N ARG A 91 -17.53 19.33 -16.40
CA ARG A 91 -16.78 20.59 -16.41
C ARG A 91 -15.28 20.42 -16.12
N PHE A 92 -14.85 19.30 -15.53
CA PHE A 92 -13.47 19.04 -15.10
C PHE A 92 -12.76 17.93 -15.91
N LEU A 93 -12.88 17.97 -17.24
CA LEU A 93 -12.30 16.97 -18.15
C LEU A 93 -10.77 16.82 -18.07
N GLN A 94 -10.05 17.79 -17.50
CA GLN A 94 -8.58 17.82 -17.56
C GLN A 94 -7.87 16.90 -16.56
N LYS A 95 -8.49 16.48 -15.44
CA LYS A 95 -7.85 15.58 -14.46
C LYS A 95 -8.87 14.63 -13.82
N SER A 96 -8.93 13.40 -14.33
CA SER A 96 -9.78 12.36 -13.76
C SER A 96 -9.46 12.12 -12.28
N VAL A 97 -10.50 11.82 -11.49
CA VAL A 97 -10.32 11.44 -10.07
C VAL A 97 -9.41 10.21 -9.93
N ILE A 98 -9.45 9.30 -10.92
CA ILE A 98 -8.60 8.10 -10.97
C ILE A 98 -7.12 8.51 -11.00
N SER A 99 -6.73 9.47 -11.85
CA SER A 99 -5.34 9.91 -11.97
C SER A 99 -4.81 10.48 -10.65
N LYS A 100 -5.60 11.30 -9.94
CA LYS A 100 -5.20 11.86 -8.63
C LYS A 100 -4.94 10.76 -7.60
N ARG A 101 -5.78 9.72 -7.58
CA ARG A 101 -5.63 8.58 -6.68
C ARG A 101 -4.42 7.72 -7.05
N LEU A 102 -4.19 7.49 -8.34
CA LEU A 102 -3.00 6.77 -8.82
C LEU A 102 -1.70 7.47 -8.43
N THR A 103 -1.64 8.80 -8.51
CA THR A 103 -0.48 9.57 -8.02
C THR A 103 -0.25 9.39 -6.52
N ALA A 104 -1.31 9.32 -5.71
CA ALA A 104 -1.17 9.04 -4.28
C ALA A 104 -0.68 7.60 -4.00
N PHE A 105 -1.12 6.61 -4.78
CA PHE A 105 -0.60 5.23 -4.62
C PHE A 105 0.85 5.09 -5.07
N GLN A 106 1.29 5.89 -6.04
CA GLN A 106 2.68 5.92 -6.47
C GLN A 106 3.61 6.33 -5.32
N THR A 107 3.26 7.34 -4.52
CA THR A 107 4.09 7.76 -3.37
C THR A 107 4.17 6.65 -2.31
N ILE A 108 3.05 5.97 -2.02
CA ILE A 108 3.02 4.83 -1.10
C ILE A 108 3.94 3.70 -1.61
N SER A 109 3.89 3.39 -2.90
CA SER A 109 4.74 2.36 -3.51
C SER A 109 6.22 2.69 -3.40
N VAL A 110 6.62 3.95 -3.60
CA VAL A 110 8.02 4.39 -3.47
C VAL A 110 8.51 4.23 -2.04
N VAL A 111 7.70 4.64 -1.05
CA VAL A 111 8.05 4.50 0.36
C VAL A 111 8.12 3.02 0.77
N ALA A 112 7.19 2.18 0.31
CA ALA A 112 7.22 0.74 0.58
C ALA A 112 8.49 0.07 0.02
N VAL A 113 8.93 0.41 -1.21
CA VAL A 113 10.19 -0.10 -1.77
C VAL A 113 11.40 0.36 -0.95
N LEU A 114 11.41 1.60 -0.45
CA LEU A 114 12.46 2.09 0.43
C LEU A 114 12.49 1.31 1.76
N MET A 115 11.33 1.02 2.34
CA MET A 115 11.20 0.23 3.56
C MET A 115 11.68 -1.23 3.38
N VAL A 116 11.35 -1.86 2.24
CA VAL A 116 11.89 -3.18 1.87
C VAL A 116 13.42 -3.16 1.87
N ASN A 117 14.03 -2.17 1.21
CA ASN A 117 15.49 -2.06 1.12
C ASN A 117 16.15 -1.85 2.49
N LEU A 118 15.55 -1.04 3.36
CA LEU A 118 16.05 -0.84 4.71
C LEU A 118 15.91 -2.11 5.56
N SER A 119 14.78 -2.81 5.47
CA SER A 119 14.52 -4.04 6.21
C SER A 119 15.50 -5.14 5.83
N VAL A 120 15.77 -5.33 4.53
CA VAL A 120 16.76 -6.30 4.05
C VAL A 120 18.17 -5.97 4.57
N LYS A 121 18.57 -4.69 4.55
CA LYS A 121 19.87 -4.28 5.10
C LYS A 121 19.97 -4.60 6.59
N GLN A 122 18.94 -4.29 7.37
CA GLN A 122 18.92 -4.58 8.81
C GLN A 122 18.94 -6.08 9.11
N MET A 123 18.27 -6.90 8.30
CA MET A 123 18.33 -8.36 8.42
C MET A 123 19.74 -8.91 8.20
N PHE A 124 20.51 -8.36 7.27
CA PHE A 124 21.90 -8.79 7.01
C PHE A 124 22.91 -8.29 8.04
N LEU A 125 22.63 -7.19 8.74
CA LEU A 125 23.49 -6.71 9.83
C LEU A 125 23.41 -7.61 11.07
N LEU A 126 22.36 -8.44 11.18
CA LEU A 126 22.18 -9.32 12.32
C LEU A 126 23.14 -10.52 12.24
N GLN A 127 24.02 -10.65 13.23
CA GLN A 127 24.94 -11.79 13.31
C GLN A 127 24.18 -13.11 13.57
N LYS A 128 24.68 -14.19 12.95
CA LYS A 128 24.04 -15.52 12.96
C LYS A 128 24.04 -16.23 14.32
N ASP A 129 24.86 -15.80 15.26
CA ASP A 129 25.00 -16.45 16.57
C ASP A 129 23.84 -16.08 17.50
N ILE A 130 22.74 -16.83 17.41
CA ILE A 130 21.53 -16.67 18.22
C ILE A 130 21.51 -17.75 19.31
N HIS A 131 21.82 -17.36 20.55
CA HIS A 131 21.72 -18.23 21.71
C HIS A 131 20.31 -18.13 22.32
N ILE A 132 19.39 -18.99 21.89
CA ILE A 132 17.96 -18.95 22.32
C ILE A 132 17.79 -19.10 23.84
N ARG A 133 18.78 -19.65 24.55
CA ARG A 133 18.74 -19.81 26.02
C ARG A 133 18.88 -18.49 26.78
N THR A 134 19.44 -17.44 26.18
CA THR A 134 19.62 -16.15 26.85
C THR A 134 18.47 -15.20 26.51
N PHE A 135 18.11 -14.32 27.45
CA PHE A 135 17.07 -13.31 27.24
C PHE A 135 17.37 -12.43 26.01
N VAL A 136 18.64 -12.04 25.84
CA VAL A 136 19.13 -11.27 24.69
C VAL A 136 18.88 -12.01 23.38
N GLY A 137 19.08 -13.33 23.35
CA GLY A 137 18.79 -14.16 22.19
C GLY A 137 17.30 -14.18 21.82
N ILE A 138 16.40 -14.18 22.81
CA ILE A 138 14.94 -14.10 22.58
C ILE A 138 14.56 -12.74 21.99
N VAL A 139 15.09 -11.65 22.52
CA VAL A 139 14.86 -10.29 21.98
C VAL A 139 15.40 -10.16 20.56
N GLN A 140 16.60 -10.70 20.30
CA GLN A 140 17.20 -10.74 18.97
C GLN A 140 16.34 -11.53 17.97
N TYR A 141 15.87 -12.71 18.36
CA TYR A 141 15.01 -13.55 17.53
C TYR A 141 13.66 -12.86 17.25
N THR A 142 13.07 -12.23 18.26
CA THR A 142 11.82 -11.46 18.12
C THR A 142 12.00 -10.28 17.17
N GLY A 143 13.10 -9.53 17.29
CA GLY A 143 13.43 -8.45 16.35
C GLY A 143 13.61 -8.97 14.91
N PHE A 144 14.29 -10.10 14.72
CA PHE A 144 14.43 -10.70 13.40
C PHE A 144 13.08 -11.13 12.79
N LEU A 145 12.21 -11.75 13.59
CA LEU A 145 10.89 -12.19 13.16
C LEU A 145 9.99 -10.99 12.78
N LEU A 146 9.97 -9.95 13.60
CA LEU A 146 9.23 -8.72 13.31
C LEU A 146 9.72 -8.07 12.01
N MET A 147 11.04 -7.98 11.80
CA MET A 147 11.60 -7.43 10.56
C MET A 147 11.21 -8.26 9.33
N THR A 148 11.16 -9.59 9.48
CA THR A 148 10.73 -10.49 8.39
C THR A 148 9.25 -10.28 8.05
N ILE A 149 8.40 -10.08 9.06
CA ILE A 149 6.97 -9.76 8.84
C ILE A 149 6.84 -8.42 8.12
N VAL A 150 7.57 -7.38 8.55
CA VAL A 150 7.59 -6.06 7.89
C VAL A 150 7.96 -6.20 6.41
N LEU A 151 9.04 -6.93 6.11
CA LEU A 151 9.49 -7.19 4.74
C LEU A 151 8.39 -7.81 3.88
N LEU A 152 7.68 -8.82 4.39
CA LEU A 152 6.60 -9.51 3.67
C LEU A 152 5.39 -8.59 3.45
N MET A 153 5.01 -7.77 4.45
CA MET A 153 3.90 -6.83 4.34
C MET A 153 4.18 -5.72 3.32
N ASP A 154 5.41 -5.19 3.29
CA ASP A 154 5.80 -4.18 2.31
C ASP A 154 5.92 -4.76 0.90
N LEU A 155 6.48 -5.96 0.75
CA LEU A 155 6.55 -6.64 -0.54
C LEU A 155 5.15 -6.94 -1.11
N PHE A 156 4.25 -7.43 -0.27
CA PHE A 156 2.84 -7.62 -0.64
C PHE A 156 2.20 -6.30 -1.11
N THR A 157 2.45 -5.20 -0.39
CA THR A 157 1.93 -3.87 -0.76
C THR A 157 2.44 -3.43 -2.13
N VAL A 158 3.74 -3.54 -2.37
CA VAL A 158 4.37 -3.15 -3.65
C VAL A 158 3.77 -3.96 -4.80
N ILE A 159 3.64 -5.28 -4.65
CA ILE A 159 3.09 -6.15 -5.70
C ILE A 159 1.64 -5.73 -6.05
N VAL A 160 0.78 -5.58 -5.05
CA VAL A 160 -0.63 -5.22 -5.29
C VAL A 160 -0.76 -3.84 -5.95
N VAL A 161 -0.02 -2.84 -5.44
CA VAL A 161 -0.11 -1.47 -5.95
C VAL A 161 0.46 -1.35 -7.36
N VAL A 162 1.61 -1.96 -7.65
CA VAL A 162 2.23 -1.92 -9.00
C VAL A 162 1.36 -2.62 -10.02
N GLN A 163 0.81 -3.80 -9.69
CA GLN A 163 -0.08 -4.55 -10.58
C GLN A 163 -1.34 -3.73 -10.91
N GLN A 164 -1.96 -3.12 -9.89
CA GLN A 164 -3.14 -2.29 -10.09
C GLN A 164 -2.83 -1.03 -10.92
N PHE A 165 -1.69 -0.39 -10.65
CA PHE A 165 -1.25 0.79 -11.38
C PHE A 165 -1.04 0.48 -12.87
N PHE A 166 -0.33 -0.61 -13.18
CA PHE A 166 -0.05 -1.06 -14.55
C PHE A 166 -1.34 -1.34 -15.34
N MET A 167 -2.25 -2.14 -14.79
CA MET A 167 -3.50 -2.50 -15.48
C MET A 167 -4.42 -1.30 -15.68
N THR A 168 -4.56 -0.45 -14.67
CA THR A 168 -5.41 0.75 -14.76
C THR A 168 -4.86 1.73 -15.80
N TYR A 169 -3.54 1.95 -15.81
CA TYR A 169 -2.91 2.85 -16.78
C TYR A 169 -3.09 2.34 -18.21
N ARG A 170 -2.94 1.03 -18.44
CA ARG A 170 -3.15 0.43 -19.75
C ARG A 170 -4.60 0.59 -20.23
N LEU A 171 -5.58 0.33 -19.38
CA LEU A 171 -7.01 0.50 -19.71
C LEU A 171 -7.36 1.96 -20.02
N LEU A 172 -6.79 2.92 -19.28
CA LEU A 172 -7.00 4.35 -19.54
C LEU A 172 -6.52 4.78 -20.93
N THR A 173 -5.56 4.07 -21.51
CA THR A 173 -5.02 4.36 -22.86
C THR A 173 -5.71 3.60 -23.99
N ALA A 174 -6.73 2.76 -23.71
CA ALA A 174 -7.37 1.88 -24.68
C ALA A 174 -8.39 2.56 -25.62
N GLY A 175 -8.25 3.87 -25.87
CA GLY A 175 -9.12 4.64 -26.77
C GLY A 175 -10.33 5.29 -26.07
N PRO A 176 -11.35 5.74 -26.83
CA PRO A 176 -12.46 6.55 -26.30
C PRO A 176 -13.33 5.79 -25.27
N THR A 177 -13.42 4.47 -25.38
CA THR A 177 -14.13 3.60 -24.42
C THR A 177 -13.23 3.12 -23.27
N GLY A 178 -11.91 3.31 -23.37
CA GLY A 178 -10.95 2.81 -22.38
C GLY A 178 -11.17 3.40 -20.98
N PHE A 179 -11.65 4.65 -20.90
CA PHE A 179 -11.96 5.29 -19.62
C PHE A 179 -13.10 4.58 -18.86
N GLU A 180 -14.17 4.18 -19.54
CA GLU A 180 -15.30 3.50 -18.91
C GLU A 180 -14.92 2.10 -18.42
N VAL A 181 -14.13 1.38 -19.22
CA VAL A 181 -13.59 0.06 -18.85
C VAL A 181 -12.59 0.18 -17.69
N ALA A 182 -11.73 1.19 -17.69
CA ALA A 182 -10.82 1.46 -16.57
C ALA A 182 -11.59 1.76 -15.29
N LYS A 183 -12.69 2.52 -15.38
CA LYS A 183 -13.57 2.82 -14.25
C LYS A 183 -14.22 1.56 -13.70
N SER A 184 -14.78 0.69 -14.54
CA SER A 184 -15.42 -0.56 -14.08
C SER A 184 -14.42 -1.51 -13.43
N PHE A 185 -13.23 -1.68 -14.02
CA PHE A 185 -12.14 -2.46 -13.44
C PHE A 185 -11.69 -1.88 -12.08
N TYR A 186 -11.48 -0.57 -12.01
CA TYR A 186 -10.99 0.10 -10.80
C TYR A 186 -12.00 0.09 -9.64
N LEU A 187 -13.29 -0.01 -9.94
CA LEU A 187 -14.39 -0.13 -8.98
C LEU A 187 -14.75 -1.57 -8.60
N ASN A 188 -14.12 -2.56 -9.21
CA ASN A 188 -14.37 -3.95 -8.87
C ASN A 188 -14.09 -4.19 -7.36
N PRO A 189 -15.06 -4.74 -6.60
CA PRO A 189 -14.94 -4.87 -5.15
C PRO A 189 -13.73 -5.70 -4.72
N ASN A 190 -13.36 -6.73 -5.49
CA ASN A 190 -12.21 -7.59 -5.18
C ASN A 190 -10.88 -6.84 -5.29
N ILE A 191 -10.75 -5.94 -6.27
CA ILE A 191 -9.55 -5.12 -6.45
C ILE A 191 -9.49 -4.03 -5.38
N VAL A 192 -10.64 -3.46 -5.04
CA VAL A 192 -10.76 -2.44 -4.00
C VAL A 192 -10.37 -3.02 -2.64
N THR A 193 -10.84 -4.22 -2.27
CA THR A 193 -10.48 -4.87 -1.00
C THR A 193 -8.98 -5.18 -0.92
N LEU A 194 -8.39 -5.77 -1.96
CA LEU A 194 -6.96 -6.06 -2.01
C LEU A 194 -6.11 -4.79 -1.83
N ARG A 195 -6.50 -3.70 -2.50
CA ARG A 195 -5.83 -2.40 -2.33
C ARG A 195 -5.93 -1.88 -0.90
N HIS A 196 -7.10 -1.96 -0.28
CA HIS A 196 -7.25 -1.53 1.12
C HIS A 196 -6.44 -2.41 2.07
N MET A 197 -6.38 -3.72 1.82
CA MET A 197 -5.52 -4.64 2.57
C MET A 197 -4.04 -4.27 2.42
N ALA A 198 -3.58 -3.99 1.20
CA ALA A 198 -2.21 -3.55 0.92
C ALA A 198 -1.86 -2.25 1.67
N VAL A 199 -2.69 -1.20 1.53
CA VAL A 199 -2.42 0.08 2.21
C VAL A 199 -2.41 -0.09 3.74
N ARG A 200 -3.29 -0.94 4.30
CA ARG A 200 -3.28 -1.23 5.74
C ARG A 200 -2.07 -2.03 6.18
N ALA A 201 -1.67 -3.01 5.38
CA ALA A 201 -0.47 -3.79 5.64
C ALA A 201 0.76 -2.88 5.72
N PHE A 202 0.90 -1.95 4.78
CA PHE A 202 1.94 -0.93 4.77
C PHE A 202 1.85 0.05 5.97
N LEU A 203 0.66 0.55 6.31
CA LEU A 203 0.54 1.45 7.46
C LEU A 203 0.86 0.74 8.80
N LEU A 204 0.62 -0.57 8.88
CA LEU A 204 0.95 -1.40 10.04
C LEU A 204 2.43 -1.81 10.05
N SER A 205 3.09 -1.92 8.90
CA SER A 205 4.51 -2.26 8.80
C SER A 205 5.40 -1.15 9.37
N LEU A 206 4.99 0.13 9.27
CA LEU A 206 5.72 1.28 9.82
C LEU A 206 6.00 1.19 11.34
N PRO A 207 5.00 1.07 12.24
CA PRO A 207 5.25 0.93 13.68
C PRO A 207 5.98 -0.37 14.02
N MET A 208 5.72 -1.45 13.28
CA MET A 208 6.40 -2.74 13.44
C MET A 208 7.89 -2.65 13.10
N PHE A 209 8.25 -1.86 12.08
CA PHE A 209 9.64 -1.58 11.71
C PHE A 209 10.38 -0.84 12.83
N VAL A 210 9.75 0.18 13.42
CA VAL A 210 10.33 0.93 14.55
C VAL A 210 10.53 0.01 15.77
N ALA A 211 9.52 -0.82 16.08
CA ALA A 211 9.61 -1.78 17.18
C ALA A 211 10.74 -2.78 16.97
N SER A 212 10.83 -3.35 15.76
CA SER A 212 11.88 -4.27 15.35
C SER A 212 13.27 -3.64 15.44
N THR A 213 13.40 -2.38 15.01
CA THR A 213 14.65 -1.62 15.10
C THR A 213 15.05 -1.41 16.57
N GLY A 214 14.10 -1.14 17.46
CA GLY A 214 14.34 -1.05 18.90
C GLY A 214 14.92 -2.33 19.50
N CYS A 215 14.36 -3.49 19.14
CA CYS A 215 14.90 -4.79 19.55
C CYS A 215 16.34 -5.01 19.06
N MET A 216 16.63 -4.64 17.80
CA MET A 216 17.98 -4.78 17.23
C MET A 216 18.99 -3.85 17.92
N VAL A 217 18.61 -2.59 18.15
CA VAL A 217 19.46 -1.60 18.84
C VAL A 217 19.79 -2.07 20.26
N PHE A 218 18.80 -2.61 20.98
CA PHE A 218 19.02 -3.18 22.31
C PHE A 218 20.11 -4.26 22.31
N VAL A 219 20.04 -5.21 21.36
CA VAL A 219 21.02 -6.30 21.23
C VAL A 219 22.42 -5.78 20.88
N VAL A 220 22.52 -4.74 20.04
CA VAL A 220 23.80 -4.13 19.68
C VAL A 220 24.48 -3.48 20.90
N PHE A 221 23.74 -2.75 21.72
CA PHE A 221 24.30 -2.11 22.91
C PHE A 221 24.59 -3.08 24.06
N ASP A 222 23.78 -4.13 24.22
CA ASP A 222 24.04 -5.19 25.19
C ASP A 222 25.39 -5.88 24.92
N ARG A 223 25.66 -6.20 23.65
CA ARG A 223 26.94 -6.77 23.21
C ARG A 223 28.13 -5.83 23.42
N ALA A 224 27.91 -4.52 23.39
CA ALA A 224 28.92 -3.52 23.69
C ALA A 224 29.16 -3.33 25.21
N GLY A 225 28.42 -4.03 26.08
CA GLY A 225 28.49 -3.86 27.53
C GLY A 225 27.87 -2.56 28.05
N ALA A 226 27.18 -1.80 27.19
CA ALA A 226 26.61 -0.49 27.50
C ALA A 226 25.12 -0.57 27.85
N TYR A 227 24.75 -1.49 28.74
CA TYR A 227 23.36 -1.79 29.11
C TYR A 227 22.58 -0.57 29.62
N MET A 228 23.26 0.34 30.35
CA MET A 228 22.65 1.57 30.87
C MET A 228 22.12 2.51 29.76
N LEU A 229 22.69 2.45 28.56
CA LEU A 229 22.25 3.24 27.40
C LEU A 229 21.23 2.47 26.54
N ALA A 230 21.29 1.13 26.53
CA ALA A 230 20.38 0.28 25.76
C ALA A 230 18.92 0.40 26.21
N VAL A 231 18.70 0.36 27.53
CA VAL A 231 17.37 0.39 28.15
C VAL A 231 16.59 1.66 27.79
N PRO A 232 17.12 2.89 28.00
CA PRO A 232 16.39 4.11 27.65
C PRO A 232 16.14 4.21 26.14
N ALA A 233 17.07 3.79 25.28
CA ALA A 233 16.86 3.78 23.84
C ALA A 233 15.70 2.84 23.44
N PHE A 234 15.64 1.64 24.03
CA PHE A 234 14.54 0.70 23.81
C PHE A 234 13.19 1.26 24.28
N VAL A 235 13.15 1.89 25.45
CA VAL A 235 11.91 2.50 26.00
C VAL A 235 11.43 3.65 25.12
N ILE A 236 12.33 4.54 24.68
CA ILE A 236 11.98 5.67 23.81
C ILE A 236 11.41 5.17 22.47
N LEU A 237 12.04 4.16 21.86
CA LEU A 237 11.54 3.57 20.62
C LEU A 237 10.20 2.85 20.83
N GLY A 238 10.00 2.19 21.97
CA GLY A 238 8.72 1.58 22.34
C GLY A 238 7.59 2.61 22.48
N ILE A 239 7.85 3.74 23.15
CA ILE A 239 6.90 4.86 23.22
C ILE A 239 6.62 5.42 21.82
N GLY A 240 7.65 5.55 20.98
CA GLY A 240 7.51 5.95 19.59
C GLY A 240 6.59 5.03 18.80
N THR A 241 6.79 3.71 18.88
CA THR A 241 5.92 2.70 18.28
C THR A 241 4.48 2.84 18.75
N ALA A 242 4.25 2.96 20.06
CA ALA A 242 2.90 3.15 20.61
C ALA A 242 2.25 4.44 20.09
N GLY A 243 3.02 5.52 19.97
CA GLY A 243 2.60 6.77 19.37
C GLY A 243 2.16 6.61 17.92
N PHE A 244 2.95 5.92 17.08
CA PHE A 244 2.57 5.64 15.68
C PHE A 244 1.27 4.83 15.58
N ILE A 245 1.11 3.80 16.43
CA ILE A 245 -0.13 3.00 16.47
C ILE A 245 -1.32 3.89 16.86
N PHE A 246 -1.16 4.73 17.89
CA PHE A 246 -2.20 5.65 18.33
C PHE A 246 -2.62 6.63 17.22
N VAL A 247 -1.65 7.23 16.52
CA VAL A 247 -1.88 8.13 15.38
C VAL A 247 -2.66 7.40 14.27
N ASN A 248 -2.25 6.18 13.91
CA ASN A 248 -2.93 5.37 12.89
C ASN A 248 -4.39 5.07 13.26
N VAL A 249 -4.65 4.71 14.52
CA VAL A 249 -6.02 4.45 15.02
C VAL A 249 -6.85 5.74 15.01
N LYS A 250 -6.29 6.85 15.48
CA LYS A 250 -7.00 8.14 15.55
C LYS A 250 -7.32 8.70 14.17
N HIS A 251 -6.38 8.69 13.23
CA HIS A 251 -6.64 9.10 11.85
C HIS A 251 -7.75 8.27 11.21
N SER A 252 -7.76 6.96 11.45
CA SER A 252 -8.80 6.06 10.95
C SER A 252 -10.19 6.39 11.54
N SER A 253 -10.27 6.74 12.82
CA SER A 253 -11.51 7.17 13.48
C SER A 253 -12.05 8.47 12.89
N ILE A 254 -11.20 9.50 12.82
CA ILE A 254 -11.58 10.83 12.32
C ILE A 254 -12.04 10.74 10.87
N PHE A 255 -11.32 9.98 10.04
CA PHE A 255 -11.71 9.75 8.65
C PHE A 255 -13.10 9.11 8.56
N ARG A 256 -13.37 8.08 9.37
CA ARG A 256 -14.66 7.38 9.38
C ARG A 256 -15.81 8.32 9.75
N GLU A 257 -15.64 9.14 10.78
CA GLU A 257 -16.66 10.11 11.23
C GLU A 257 -16.99 11.13 10.13
N ARG A 258 -15.95 11.75 9.55
CA ARG A 258 -16.12 12.75 8.49
C ARG A 258 -16.71 12.15 7.22
N TYR A 259 -16.34 10.92 6.91
CA TYR A 259 -16.85 10.18 5.76
C TYR A 259 -18.36 9.87 5.90
N ILE A 260 -18.80 9.40 7.07
CA ILE A 260 -20.22 9.14 7.32
C ILE A 260 -21.03 10.43 7.24
N PHE A 261 -20.51 11.53 7.80
CA PHE A 261 -21.14 12.85 7.74
C PHE A 261 -21.31 13.35 6.29
N ALA A 262 -20.26 13.23 5.47
CA ALA A 262 -20.33 13.59 4.05
C ALA A 262 -21.39 12.76 3.31
N LYS A 263 -21.39 11.43 3.50
CA LYS A 263 -22.34 10.54 2.84
C LYS A 263 -23.80 10.79 3.27
N THR A 264 -24.02 11.13 4.54
CA THR A 264 -25.36 11.50 5.04
C THR A 264 -25.84 12.81 4.44
N SER A 265 -24.92 13.74 4.16
CA SER A 265 -25.23 15.04 3.55
C SER A 265 -25.52 14.95 2.04
N GLU A 266 -25.00 13.93 1.35
CA GLU A 266 -25.24 13.68 -0.07
C GLU A 266 -26.60 13.03 -0.36
N GLN A 267 -27.10 12.18 0.54
CA GLN A 267 -28.40 11.50 0.39
C GLN A 267 -29.59 12.42 0.07
N PRO A 268 -29.81 13.55 0.76
CA PRO A 268 -30.93 14.43 0.42
C PRO A 268 -30.77 15.08 -0.95
N LEU A 269 -29.55 15.31 -1.44
CA LEU A 269 -29.36 15.87 -2.79
C LEU A 269 -29.69 14.82 -3.86
N LEU A 270 -29.31 13.57 -3.63
CA LEU A 270 -29.60 12.47 -4.54
C LEU A 270 -31.10 12.21 -4.67
N SER A 271 -31.86 12.32 -3.57
CA SER A 271 -33.32 12.14 -3.61
C SER A 271 -34.06 13.22 -4.42
N HIS A 272 -33.45 14.38 -4.67
CA HIS A 272 -34.02 15.44 -5.52
C HIS A 272 -33.60 15.30 -6.99
N ILE A 273 -32.49 14.62 -7.27
CA ILE A 273 -31.98 14.39 -8.62
C ILE A 273 -32.61 13.15 -9.24
N GLU A 274 -33.00 12.17 -8.42
CA GLU A 274 -33.67 10.96 -8.90
C GLU A 274 -34.99 11.36 -9.58
N PRO A 275 -35.08 11.25 -10.92
CA PRO A 275 -36.23 11.76 -11.65
C PRO A 275 -37.45 10.98 -11.19
N ALA A 276 -38.52 11.72 -10.82
CA ALA A 276 -39.81 11.14 -10.46
C ALA A 276 -40.11 9.97 -11.40
N PRO A 277 -40.44 8.77 -10.87
CA PRO A 277 -40.56 7.57 -11.67
C PRO A 277 -41.47 7.89 -12.84
N ARG A 278 -40.89 7.92 -14.05
CA ARG A 278 -41.68 8.01 -15.25
C ARG A 278 -42.48 6.72 -15.23
N ASN A 279 -43.76 6.83 -14.89
CA ASN A 279 -44.74 5.79 -15.18
C ASN A 279 -44.65 5.59 -16.69
N VAL A 280 -43.78 4.68 -17.10
CA VAL A 280 -43.77 4.12 -18.44
C VAL A 280 -45.08 3.37 -18.48
N SER A 281 -46.13 4.08 -18.89
CA SER A 281 -47.42 3.51 -19.23
C SER A 281 -47.08 2.33 -20.13
N GLN A 282 -47.23 1.14 -19.58
CA GLN A 282 -47.03 -0.13 -20.25
C GLN A 282 -48.06 -0.14 -21.37
N GLY A 283 -47.68 0.41 -22.53
CA GLY A 283 -48.48 0.35 -23.73
C GLY A 283 -48.64 -1.13 -24.02
N SER A 284 -49.82 -1.66 -23.70
CA SER A 284 -50.26 -2.98 -24.13
C SER A 284 -50.03 -3.05 -25.63
N PHE A 285 -48.98 -3.76 -26.01
CA PHE A 285 -48.74 -4.16 -27.38
C PHE A 285 -49.82 -5.21 -27.67
N MET A 286 -50.97 -4.74 -28.16
CA MET A 286 -52.04 -5.60 -28.66
C MET A 286 -51.44 -6.51 -29.71
N GLY A 287 -51.48 -7.81 -29.43
CA GLY A 287 -51.15 -8.85 -30.39
C GLY A 287 -52.04 -8.70 -31.62
N LEU A 288 -51.41 -8.55 -32.77
CA LEU A 288 -52.00 -8.84 -34.07
C LEU A 288 -51.82 -10.35 -34.29
N ASP A 289 -52.89 -11.10 -34.09
CA ASP A 289 -53.03 -12.46 -34.59
C ASP A 289 -53.22 -12.41 -36.11
N VAL A 290 -52.33 -13.06 -36.85
CA VAL A 290 -52.49 -13.45 -38.26
C VAL A 290 -51.98 -14.88 -38.42
#